data_AF-A0A7S1SN31-F1
#
_entry.id   AF-A0A7S1SN31-F1
#
_cell.length_a   1.000
_cell.length_b   1.000
_cell.length_c   1.000
_cell.angle_alpha   90.00
_cell.angle_beta   90.00
_cell.angle_gamma   90.00
#
_symmetry.space_group_name_H-M   'P 1'
#
loop_
_entity.id
_entity.type
_entity.pdbx_description
1 polymer ?
#
loop_
_entity_poly.entity_id
_entity_poly.type
_entity_poly.pdbx_seq_one_letter_code
_entity_poly.pdbx_strand_id
1 'polypeptide(L)'
;IKAFGLKHFLPLGLCLALIIGLALPQPGAWLSSHKVGEYKVVQTICIVGIFIISGLTLKSSEVKAALQAWLAFGYGVLAILFLTPLAGILLVLIPFDSPSFAIGFAVFCCVPTTLTSGVTLATQAGGNTALALMLTVTTNIVGVF
;
A
#
# COMPACT_ATOMS: atom_id res chain seq x y z
N ILE A 1 -17.38 19.58 11.88
CA ILE A 1 -16.89 18.27 12.39
C ILE A 1 -17.13 17.14 11.38
N LYS A 2 -18.37 16.82 10.98
CA LYS A 2 -18.64 15.73 9.98
C LYS A 2 -17.86 15.85 8.67
N ALA A 3 -17.83 17.05 8.05
CA ALA A 3 -17.10 17.29 6.80
C ALA A 3 -15.58 17.12 6.94
N PHE A 4 -15.00 17.51 8.08
CA PHE A 4 -13.56 17.33 8.36
C PHE A 4 -13.20 15.86 8.57
N GLY A 5 -14.03 15.13 9.33
CA GLY A 5 -13.83 13.70 9.58
C GLY A 5 -13.90 12.86 8.31
N LEU A 6 -14.79 13.18 7.37
CA LEU A 6 -14.87 12.50 6.08
C LEU A 6 -13.67 12.83 5.18
N LYS A 7 -13.22 14.09 5.17
CA LYS A 7 -12.06 14.52 4.37
C LYS A 7 -10.76 13.86 4.82
N HIS A 8 -10.59 13.71 6.13
CA HIS A 8 -9.38 13.12 6.73
C HIS A 8 -9.63 11.71 7.27
N PHE A 9 -10.60 11.00 6.71
CA PHE A 9 -10.99 9.67 7.15
C PHE A 9 -9.81 8.68 7.15
N LEU A 10 -8.98 8.70 6.09
CA LEU A 10 -7.84 7.80 5.96
C LEU A 10 -6.79 7.98 7.09
N PRO A 11 -6.20 9.18 7.30
CA PRO A 11 -5.23 9.37 8.37
C PRO A 11 -5.83 9.18 9.77
N LEU A 12 -7.05 9.69 10.02
CA LEU A 12 -7.71 9.53 11.31
C LEU A 12 -8.04 8.05 11.60
N GLY A 13 -8.50 7.32 10.59
CA GLY A 13 -8.77 5.89 10.69
C GLY A 13 -7.51 5.08 10.96
N LEU A 14 -6.39 5.39 10.30
CA LEU A 14 -5.10 4.75 10.55
C LEU A 14 -4.58 5.01 11.98
N CYS A 15 -4.63 6.26 12.45
CA CYS A 15 -4.23 6.59 13.82
C CYS A 15 -5.12 5.86 14.85
N LEU A 16 -6.43 5.85 14.64
CA LEU A 16 -7.36 5.15 15.53
C LEU A 16 -7.10 3.64 15.54
N ALA A 17 -6.93 3.03 14.37
CA ALA A 17 -6.63 1.60 14.25
C ALA A 17 -5.31 1.24 14.92
N LEU A 18 -4.28 2.08 14.80
CA LEU A 18 -3.00 1.90 15.49
C LEU A 18 -3.16 1.95 17.01
N ILE A 19 -3.86 2.96 17.54
CA ILE A 19 -4.11 3.10 18.98
C ILE A 19 -4.86 1.87 19.52
N ILE A 20 -5.91 1.44 18.81
CA ILE A 20 -6.67 0.25 19.19
C ILE A 20 -5.78 -1.00 19.12
N GLY A 21 -4.98 -1.16 18.06
CA GLY A 21 -4.09 -2.32 17.91
C GLY A 21 -3.03 -2.42 19.02
N LEU A 22 -2.54 -1.28 19.50
CA LEU A 22 -1.60 -1.22 20.63
C LEU A 22 -2.30 -1.45 21.98
N ALA A 23 -3.50 -0.92 22.19
CA ALA A 23 -4.24 -1.05 23.45
C ALA A 23 -4.92 -2.42 23.61
N LEU A 24 -5.43 -2.99 22.51
CA LEU A 24 -6.21 -4.22 22.45
C LEU A 24 -5.75 -5.07 21.25
N PRO A 25 -4.67 -5.85 21.38
CA PRO A 25 -4.15 -6.67 20.27
C PRO A 25 -5.00 -7.94 20.01
N GLN A 26 -5.81 -8.37 20.98
CA GLN A 26 -6.57 -9.63 20.94
C GLN A 26 -7.53 -9.75 19.73
N PRO A 27 -8.30 -8.71 19.35
CA PRO A 27 -9.18 -8.79 18.19
C PRO A 27 -8.41 -9.01 16.88
N GLY A 28 -7.27 -8.33 16.71
CA GLY A 28 -6.42 -8.48 15.52
C GLY A 28 -5.78 -9.87 15.43
N ALA A 29 -5.38 -10.43 16.58
CA ALA A 29 -4.87 -11.79 16.66
C ALA A 29 -5.94 -12.84 16.33
N TRP A 30 -7.17 -12.64 16.81
CA TRP A 30 -8.31 -13.52 16.51
C TRP A 30 -8.73 -13.46 15.04
N LEU A 31 -8.74 -12.27 14.43
CA LEU A 31 -8.96 -12.11 12.99
C LEU A 31 -7.86 -12.81 12.17
N SER A 32 -6.63 -12.81 12.67
CA SER A 32 -5.48 -13.45 12.02
C SER A 32 -5.39 -14.96 12.23
N SER A 33 -6.15 -15.54 13.17
CA SER A 33 -6.15 -16.98 13.45
C SER A 33 -6.98 -17.79 12.45
N HIS A 34 -7.91 -17.13 11.75
CA HIS A 34 -8.73 -17.74 10.70
C HIS A 34 -7.91 -17.87 9.40
N LYS A 35 -7.15 -18.95 9.32
CA LYS A 35 -6.30 -19.30 8.17
C LYS A 35 -6.82 -20.54 7.46
N VAL A 36 -6.69 -20.54 6.14
CA VAL A 36 -6.90 -21.74 5.30
C VAL A 36 -5.61 -21.94 4.50
N GLY A 37 -4.82 -22.95 4.88
CA GLY A 37 -3.45 -23.10 4.41
C GLY A 37 -2.55 -21.93 4.84
N GLU A 38 -1.78 -21.39 3.90
CA GLU A 38 -0.91 -20.22 4.11
C GLU A 38 -1.68 -18.87 4.10
N TYR A 39 -2.97 -18.89 3.75
CA TYR A 39 -3.74 -17.66 3.52
C TYR A 39 -4.56 -17.25 4.74
N LYS A 40 -4.45 -15.98 5.13
CA LYS A 40 -5.31 -15.34 6.12
C LYS A 40 -6.63 -14.94 5.47
N VAL A 41 -7.70 -15.68 5.74
CA VAL A 41 -8.98 -15.60 5.00
C VAL A 41 -9.54 -14.18 5.02
N VAL A 42 -9.64 -13.57 6.20
CA VAL A 42 -10.25 -12.24 6.35
C VAL A 42 -9.43 -11.18 5.59
N GLN A 43 -8.11 -11.22 5.71
CA GLN A 43 -7.22 -10.29 5.02
C GLN A 43 -7.34 -10.43 3.50
N THR A 44 -7.35 -11.67 2.99
CA THR A 44 -7.49 -11.93 1.55
C THR A 44 -8.83 -11.40 1.02
N ILE A 45 -9.94 -11.65 1.73
CA ILE A 45 -11.26 -11.15 1.34
C ILE A 45 -11.28 -9.62 1.29
N CYS A 46 -10.70 -8.94 2.29
CA CYS A 46 -10.60 -7.48 2.30
C CYS A 46 -9.79 -6.95 1.11
N ILE A 47 -8.64 -7.57 0.82
CA ILE A 47 -7.78 -7.18 -0.31
C ILE A 47 -8.54 -7.35 -1.63
N VAL A 48 -9.18 -8.51 -1.85
CA VAL A 48 -9.97 -8.77 -3.06
C VAL A 48 -11.11 -7.76 -3.20
N GLY A 49 -11.84 -7.47 -2.11
CA GLY A 49 -12.91 -6.47 -2.11
C GLY A 49 -12.41 -5.07 -2.50
N ILE A 50 -11.27 -4.64 -1.96
CA ILE A 50 -10.63 -3.37 -2.32
C ILE A 50 -10.29 -3.33 -3.81
N PHE A 51 -9.72 -4.39 -4.37
CA PHE A 51 -9.37 -4.47 -5.80
C PHE A 51 -10.60 -4.38 -6.69
N ILE A 52 -11.67 -5.11 -6.35
CA ILE A 52 -12.92 -5.08 -7.11
C ILE A 52 -13.52 -3.68 -7.08
N ILE A 53 -13.66 -3.06 -5.90
CA ILE A 53 -14.24 -1.73 -5.76
C ILE A 53 -13.38 -0.69 -6.51
N SER A 54 -12.06 -0.76 -6.39
CA SER A 54 -11.14 0.18 -7.05
C SER A 54 -11.19 0.03 -8.57
N GLY A 55 -11.25 -1.21 -9.08
CA GLY A 55 -11.39 -1.50 -10.50
C GLY A 55 -12.73 -1.06 -11.08
N LEU A 56 -13.83 -1.26 -10.35
CA LEU A 56 -15.18 -0.82 -10.75
C LEU A 56 -15.34 0.71 -10.71
N THR A 57 -14.59 1.40 -9.85
CA THR A 57 -14.61 2.87 -9.74
C THR A 57 -13.79 3.55 -10.85
N LEU A 58 -13.05 2.78 -11.64
CA LEU A 58 -12.14 3.29 -12.66
C LEU A 58 -12.89 3.81 -13.89
N LYS A 59 -12.69 5.07 -14.25
CA LYS A 59 -13.31 5.66 -15.44
C LYS A 59 -12.49 5.34 -16.69
N SER A 60 -13.17 5.06 -17.81
CA SER A 60 -12.52 4.76 -19.09
C SER A 60 -11.57 5.86 -19.58
N SER A 61 -11.85 7.13 -19.26
CA SER A 61 -10.97 8.26 -19.56
C SER A 61 -9.67 8.23 -18.76
N GLU A 62 -9.72 7.79 -17.50
CA GLU A 62 -8.54 7.69 -16.64
C GLU A 62 -7.66 6.52 -17.08
N VAL A 63 -8.26 5.38 -17.46
CA VAL A 63 -7.53 4.23 -18.04
C VAL A 63 -6.77 4.64 -19.30
N LYS A 64 -7.41 5.38 -20.21
CA LYS A 64 -6.76 5.87 -21.42
C LYS A 64 -5.60 6.81 -21.10
N ALA A 65 -5.79 7.72 -20.16
CA ALA A 65 -4.72 8.64 -19.73
C ALA A 65 -3.53 7.89 -19.09
N ALA A 66 -3.79 6.85 -18.29
CA ALA A 66 -2.75 6.01 -17.70
C ALA A 66 -1.94 5.26 -18.78
N LEU A 67 -2.62 4.69 -19.79
CA LEU A 67 -1.96 4.01 -20.90
C LEU A 67 -1.12 4.94 -21.78
N GLN A 68 -1.50 6.21 -21.89
CA GLN A 68 -0.73 7.21 -22.63
C GLN A 68 0.49 7.72 -21.85
N ALA A 69 0.48 7.62 -20.52
CA ALA A 69 1.55 8.10 -19.64
C ALA A 69 2.67 7.06 -19.44
N TRP A 70 3.13 6.43 -20.52
CA TRP A 70 4.11 5.33 -20.48
C TRP A 70 5.46 5.72 -19.83
N LEU A 71 5.93 6.96 -20.02
CA LEU A 71 7.14 7.46 -19.36
C LEU A 71 6.96 7.58 -17.84
N ALA A 72 5.82 8.12 -17.39
CA ALA A 72 5.50 8.23 -15.98
C ALA A 72 5.30 6.86 -15.34
N PHE A 73 4.71 5.91 -16.10
CA PHE A 73 4.60 4.52 -15.69
C PHE A 73 5.98 3.86 -15.53
N GLY A 74 6.85 3.96 -16.55
CA GLY A 74 8.20 3.39 -16.48
C GLY A 74 9.02 3.97 -15.33
N TYR A 75 8.98 5.29 -15.14
CA TYR A 75 9.61 5.94 -13.99
C TYR A 75 9.05 5.43 -12.66
N GLY A 76 7.72 5.32 -12.54
CA GLY A 76 7.07 4.81 -11.32
C GLY A 76 7.47 3.37 -11.00
N VAL A 77 7.53 2.49 -12.00
CA VAL A 77 8.00 1.11 -11.83
C VAL A 77 9.45 1.07 -11.35
N LEU A 78 10.34 1.84 -11.99
CA LEU A 78 11.75 1.92 -11.58
C LEU A 78 11.90 2.49 -10.16
N ALA A 79 11.14 3.52 -9.82
CA ALA A 79 11.19 4.12 -8.49
C ALA A 79 10.72 3.15 -7.40
N ILE A 80 9.64 2.41 -7.65
CA ILE A 80 9.06 1.46 -6.68
C ILE A 80 9.95 0.22 -6.54
N LEU A 81 10.39 -0.38 -7.64
CA LEU A 81 11.10 -1.67 -7.63
C LEU A 81 12.62 -1.57 -7.50
N PHE A 82 13.22 -0.39 -7.71
CA PHE A 82 14.68 -0.22 -7.62
C PHE A 82 15.08 0.91 -6.68
N LEU A 83 14.55 2.13 -6.86
CA LEU A 83 14.99 3.28 -6.06
C LEU A 83 14.64 3.13 -4.57
N THR A 84 13.44 2.63 -4.28
CA THR A 84 12.98 2.42 -2.89
C THR A 84 13.79 1.31 -2.18
N PRO A 85 14.02 0.13 -2.79
CA PRO A 85 14.93 -0.88 -2.23
C PRO A 85 16.37 -0.40 -2.03
N LEU A 86 16.90 0.41 -2.95
CA LEU A 86 18.24 1.00 -2.81
C LEU A 86 18.34 1.88 -1.55
N ALA A 87 17.29 2.65 -1.24
CA ALA A 87 17.21 3.38 0.02
C ALA A 87 17.20 2.43 1.23
N GLY A 88 16.56 1.26 1.10
CA GLY A 88 16.59 0.19 2.10
C GLY A 88 17.98 -0.33 2.44
N ILE A 89 18.90 -0.41 1.45
CA ILE A 89 20.30 -0.79 1.69
C ILE A 89 21.00 0.22 2.60
N LEU A 90 20.76 1.51 2.38
CA LEU A 90 21.34 2.57 3.21
C LEU A 90 20.87 2.48 4.67
N LEU A 91 19.64 1.98 4.90
CA LEU A 91 19.12 1.79 6.25
C LEU A 91 19.86 0.71 7.03
N VAL A 92 20.40 -0.32 6.37
CA VAL A 92 21.20 -1.36 7.04
C VAL A 92 22.54 -0.80 7.55
N LEU A 93 23.03 0.29 6.97
CA LEU A 93 24.27 0.95 7.39
C LEU A 93 24.07 1.86 8.62
N ILE A 94 22.82 2.17 8.97
CA ILE A 94 22.51 2.98 10.15
C ILE A 94 22.61 2.08 11.40
N PRO A 95 23.36 2.50 12.44
CA PRO A 95 23.51 1.71 13.66
C PRO A 95 22.24 1.80 14.52
N PHE A 96 21.20 1.05 14.15
CA PHE A 96 20.01 0.86 14.98
C PHE A 96 20.31 -0.07 16.17
N ASP A 97 19.63 0.15 17.30
CA ASP A 97 19.81 -0.65 18.53
C ASP A 97 19.50 -2.15 18.33
N SER A 98 18.63 -2.48 17.37
CA SER A 98 18.25 -3.85 17.04
C SER A 98 18.56 -4.18 15.57
N PRO A 99 19.43 -5.16 15.31
CA PRO A 99 19.70 -5.64 13.94
C PRO A 99 18.43 -6.15 13.24
N SER A 100 17.49 -6.76 13.97
CA SER A 100 16.23 -7.25 13.42
C SER A 100 15.34 -6.11 12.91
N PHE A 101 15.39 -4.93 13.56
CA PHE A 101 14.67 -3.76 13.10
C PHE A 101 15.23 -3.24 11.78
N ALA A 102 16.57 -3.15 11.66
CA ALA A 102 17.23 -2.72 10.41
C ALA A 102 16.85 -3.63 9.24
N ILE A 103 16.87 -4.95 9.44
CA ILE A 103 16.47 -5.93 8.43
C ILE A 103 14.99 -5.78 8.07
N GLY A 104 14.11 -5.70 9.07
CA GLY A 104 12.67 -5.52 8.83
C GLY A 104 12.36 -4.24 8.06
N PHE A 105 13.09 -3.16 8.34
CA PHE A 105 12.91 -1.90 7.64
C PHE A 105 13.45 -1.95 6.21
N ALA A 106 14.59 -2.61 5.97
CA ALA A 106 15.09 -2.85 4.62
C ALA A 106 14.11 -3.70 3.80
N VAL A 107 13.53 -4.76 4.39
CA VAL A 107 12.49 -5.58 3.75
C VAL A 107 11.24 -4.75 3.44
N PHE A 108 10.84 -3.85 4.34
CA PHE A 108 9.74 -2.91 4.10
C PHE A 108 10.00 -2.00 2.90
N CYS A 109 11.24 -1.58 2.65
CA CYS A 109 11.59 -0.83 1.45
C CYS A 109 11.58 -1.67 0.16
N CYS A 110 11.64 -2.99 0.26
CA CYS A 110 11.59 -3.91 -0.87
C CYS A 110 10.17 -4.28 -1.31
N VAL A 111 9.17 -4.10 -0.43
CA VAL A 111 7.79 -4.42 -0.80
C VAL A 111 7.18 -3.32 -1.68
N PRO A 112 6.38 -3.70 -2.70
CA PRO A 112 5.75 -2.75 -3.60
C PRO A 112 4.69 -1.88 -2.90
N THR A 113 4.32 -0.77 -3.56
CA THR A 113 3.44 0.28 -3.00
C THR A 113 2.08 -0.27 -2.52
N THR A 114 1.63 0.24 -1.36
CA THR A 114 0.29 -0.07 -0.80
C THR A 114 -0.86 0.36 -1.70
N LEU A 115 -1.82 -0.55 -1.94
CA LEU A 115 -2.98 -0.33 -2.79
C LEU A 115 -3.88 0.82 -2.37
N THR A 116 -4.58 0.68 -1.25
CA THR A 116 -5.68 1.61 -0.93
C THR A 116 -5.16 2.97 -0.53
N SER A 117 -4.19 3.00 0.38
CA SER A 117 -3.61 4.24 0.90
C SER A 117 -2.80 4.97 -0.16
N GLY A 118 -1.97 4.26 -0.93
CA GLY A 118 -1.12 4.85 -1.96
C GLY A 118 -1.94 5.54 -3.06
N VAL A 119 -2.91 4.84 -3.64
CA VAL A 119 -3.78 5.40 -4.69
C VAL A 119 -4.60 6.56 -4.16
N THR A 120 -5.22 6.41 -2.98
CA THR A 120 -6.04 7.47 -2.37
C THR A 120 -5.21 8.73 -2.09
N LEU A 121 -3.97 8.58 -1.60
CA LEU A 121 -3.08 9.71 -1.36
C LEU A 121 -2.65 10.38 -2.67
N ALA A 122 -2.33 9.61 -3.71
CA ALA A 122 -2.02 10.15 -5.02
C ALA A 122 -3.20 10.95 -5.60
N THR A 123 -4.42 10.43 -5.49
CA THR A 123 -5.63 11.13 -5.91
C THR A 123 -5.86 12.41 -5.09
N GLN A 124 -5.69 12.36 -3.77
CA GLN A 124 -5.85 13.55 -2.90
C GLN A 124 -4.78 14.62 -3.18
N ALA A 125 -3.59 14.23 -3.63
CA ALA A 125 -2.54 15.13 -4.06
C ALA A 125 -2.78 15.73 -5.47
N GLY A 126 -3.91 15.41 -6.11
CA GLY A 126 -4.23 15.85 -7.47
C GLY A 126 -3.54 15.05 -8.57
N GLY A 127 -2.98 13.88 -8.24
CA GLY A 127 -2.34 12.97 -9.18
C GLY A 127 -3.33 12.15 -10.01
N ASN A 128 -2.79 11.40 -10.97
CA ASN A 128 -3.58 10.53 -11.84
C ASN A 128 -3.93 9.20 -11.12
N THR A 129 -5.19 9.06 -10.73
CA THR A 129 -5.72 7.89 -10.03
C THR A 129 -5.51 6.58 -10.79
N ALA A 130 -5.78 6.55 -12.10
CA ALA A 130 -5.63 5.32 -12.88
C ALA A 130 -4.17 4.94 -13.09
N LEU A 131 -3.28 5.91 -13.27
CA LEU A 131 -1.84 5.63 -13.34
C LEU A 131 -1.33 5.10 -11.99
N ALA A 132 -1.77 5.70 -10.88
CA ALA A 132 -1.42 5.22 -9.53
C ALA A 132 -1.94 3.79 -9.30
N LEU A 133 -3.18 3.50 -9.68
CA LEU A 133 -3.73 2.14 -9.59
C LEU A 133 -2.94 1.17 -10.46
N MET A 134 -2.67 1.52 -11.73
CA MET A 134 -1.92 0.69 -12.66
C MET A 134 -0.51 0.37 -12.15
N LEU A 135 0.23 1.39 -11.70
CA LEU A 135 1.55 1.23 -11.06
C LEU A 135 1.47 0.28 -9.87
N THR A 136 0.49 0.49 -9.01
CA THR A 136 0.29 -0.31 -7.82
C THR A 136 0.03 -1.77 -8.18
N VAL A 137 -0.93 -2.07 -9.07
CA VAL A 137 -1.23 -3.45 -9.47
C VAL A 137 -0.03 -4.11 -10.13
N THR A 138 0.61 -3.45 -11.10
CA THR A 138 1.75 -4.02 -11.80
C THR A 138 2.92 -4.29 -10.86
N THR A 139 3.30 -3.33 -10.01
CA THR A 139 4.43 -3.52 -9.08
C THR A 139 4.14 -4.56 -8.01
N ASN A 140 2.90 -4.69 -7.55
CA ASN A 140 2.51 -5.75 -6.62
C ASN A 140 2.54 -7.14 -7.28
N ILE A 141 2.20 -7.27 -8.57
CA ILE A 141 2.33 -8.54 -9.30
C ILE A 141 3.81 -8.88 -9.53
N VAL A 142 4.59 -7.91 -10.02
CA VAL A 142 6.02 -8.11 -10.30
C VAL A 142 6.79 -8.44 -9.02
N GLY A 143 6.48 -7.76 -7.91
CA GLY A 143 7.16 -7.98 -6.63
C GLY A 143 6.88 -9.34 -5.96
N VAL A 144 6.05 -10.21 -6.55
CA VAL A 144 5.94 -11.61 -6.12
C VAL A 144 7.14 -12.45 -6.58
N PHE A 145 7.81 -12.03 -7.67
CA PHE A 145 8.94 -12.73 -8.27
C PHE A 145 10.27 -12.06 -7.90
#